data_AF-A0A8T7A6A9-F1
#
_entry.id   AF-A0A8T7A6A9-F1
#
_cell.length_a   1.000
_cell.length_b   1.000
_cell.length_c   1.000
_cell.angle_alpha   90.00
_cell.angle_beta   90.00
_cell.angle_gamma   90.00
#
_symmetry.space_group_name_H-M   'P 1'
#
loop_
_entity.id
_entity.type
_entity.pdbx_description
1 polymer ?
#
loop_
_entity_poly.entity_id
_entity_poly.type
_entity_poly.pdbx_seq_one_letter_code
_entity_poly.pdbx_strand_id
1 'polypeptide(L)'
;DTLREIIVNADVEAVKGFGEAVKNAGRSSAEGEGMWANSSFEDLVQYNDGFKTGLIGTPETVADRIIELRQLGMKVILCGFLHYNTDLKAFGEKVIPLVREKEEDLRKGKSYGKKKSA
;
A
#
# COMPACT_ATOMS: atom_id res chain seq x y z
N ASP A 1 14.06 -15.27 3.74
CA ASP A 1 12.85 -14.42 3.71
C ASP A 1 12.23 -14.48 2.34
N THR A 2 10.93 -14.76 2.24
CA THR A 2 10.18 -14.91 0.98
C THR A 2 10.38 -13.75 0.01
N LEU A 3 10.50 -12.51 0.52
CA LEU A 3 10.79 -11.33 -0.30
C LEU A 3 12.11 -11.45 -1.07
N ARG A 4 13.19 -11.93 -0.41
CA ARG A 4 14.49 -12.09 -1.08
C ARG A 4 14.42 -13.13 -2.19
N GLU A 5 13.68 -14.22 -1.97
CA GLU A 5 13.49 -15.26 -2.99
C GLU A 5 12.71 -14.75 -4.21
N ILE A 6 11.67 -13.94 -3.99
CA ILE A 6 10.91 -13.30 -5.08
C ILE A 6 11.80 -12.37 -5.90
N ILE A 7 12.63 -11.56 -5.24
CA ILE A 7 13.57 -10.64 -5.93
C ILE A 7 14.61 -11.43 -6.72
N VAL A 8 15.19 -12.49 -6.15
CA VAL A 8 16.21 -13.33 -6.81
C VAL A 8 15.65 -14.05 -8.03
N ASN A 9 14.38 -14.47 -8.00
CA ASN A 9 13.73 -15.17 -9.11
C ASN A 9 12.95 -14.23 -10.04
N ALA A 10 13.11 -12.90 -9.91
CA ALA A 10 12.41 -11.94 -10.75
C ALA A 10 12.90 -12.00 -12.19
N ASP A 11 11.99 -11.81 -13.14
CA ASP A 11 12.34 -11.59 -14.54
C ASP A 11 13.01 -10.21 -14.69
N VAL A 12 14.34 -10.22 -14.79
CA VAL A 12 15.16 -9.00 -14.81
C VAL A 12 14.84 -8.12 -16.01
N GLU A 13 14.55 -8.71 -17.17
CA GLU A 13 14.26 -7.93 -18.38
C GLU A 13 12.91 -7.24 -18.26
N ALA A 14 11.88 -7.98 -17.82
CA ALA A 14 10.55 -7.43 -17.61
C ALA A 14 10.54 -6.30 -16.57
N VAL A 15 11.24 -6.47 -15.44
CA VAL A 15 11.32 -5.45 -14.38
C VAL A 15 12.06 -4.20 -14.87
N LYS A 16 13.14 -4.36 -15.65
CA LYS A 16 13.83 -3.22 -16.26
C LYS A 16 12.96 -2.48 -17.27
N GLY A 17 12.25 -3.21 -18.15
CA GLY A 17 11.33 -2.62 -19.10
C GLY A 17 10.20 -1.83 -18.42
N PHE A 18 9.65 -2.38 -17.33
CA PHE A 18 8.70 -1.64 -16.50
C PHE A 18 9.32 -0.38 -15.87
N GLY A 19 10.55 -0.48 -15.35
CA GLY A 19 11.31 0.65 -14.83
C GLY A 19 11.50 1.79 -15.83
N GLU A 20 11.74 1.48 -17.11
CA GLU A 20 11.80 2.48 -18.18
C GLU A 20 10.44 3.11 -18.45
N ALA A 21 9.37 2.29 -18.50
CA ALA A 21 8.01 2.75 -18.72
C ALA A 21 7.56 3.75 -17.64
N VAL A 22 7.83 3.46 -16.36
CA VAL A 22 7.43 4.36 -15.26
C VAL A 22 8.22 5.67 -15.25
N LYS A 23 9.51 5.66 -15.64
CA LYS A 23 10.31 6.87 -15.83
C LYS A 23 9.79 7.72 -16.98
N ASN A 24 9.42 7.09 -18.10
CA ASN A 24 8.79 7.77 -19.23
C ASN A 24 7.45 8.39 -18.86
N ALA A 25 6.62 7.67 -18.10
CA ALA A 25 5.34 8.16 -17.60
C ALA A 25 5.53 9.37 -16.67
N GLY A 26 6.50 9.29 -15.74
CA GLY A 26 6.82 10.40 -14.84
C GLY A 26 7.27 11.66 -15.59
N ARG A 27 8.19 11.53 -16.55
CA ARG A 27 8.62 12.67 -17.39
C ARG A 27 7.50 13.29 -18.23
N SER A 28 6.46 12.51 -18.54
CA SER A 28 5.33 12.96 -19.34
C SER A 28 4.23 13.64 -18.51
N SER A 29 4.32 13.65 -17.18
CA SER A 29 3.38 14.37 -16.31
C SER A 29 3.64 15.88 -16.36
N ALA A 30 2.66 16.69 -15.93
CA ALA A 30 2.82 18.14 -15.90
C ALA A 30 3.91 18.58 -14.91
N GLU A 31 4.08 17.81 -13.84
CA GLU A 31 5.07 18.01 -12.79
C GLU A 31 6.45 17.44 -13.17
N GLY A 32 6.54 16.65 -14.24
CA GLY A 32 7.76 15.93 -14.65
C GLY A 32 8.16 14.78 -13.71
N GLU A 33 7.29 14.46 -12.75
CA GLU A 33 7.47 13.40 -11.75
C GLU A 33 6.37 12.35 -11.84
N GLY A 34 6.70 11.10 -11.51
CA GLY A 34 5.78 9.96 -11.53
C GLY A 34 5.83 9.17 -10.23
N MET A 35 4.73 8.47 -9.92
CA MET A 35 4.56 7.69 -8.69
C MET A 35 5.73 6.73 -8.41
N TRP A 36 6.31 6.16 -9.48
CA TRP A 36 7.41 5.19 -9.41
C TRP A 36 8.70 5.70 -10.06
N ALA A 37 8.83 7.01 -10.27
CA ALA A 37 10.00 7.58 -10.96
C ALA A 37 11.30 7.37 -10.18
N ASN A 38 11.21 7.26 -8.85
CA ASN A 38 12.33 7.09 -7.93
C ASN A 38 12.45 5.67 -7.34
N SER A 39 11.68 4.70 -7.85
CA SER A 39 11.68 3.32 -7.34
C SER A 39 12.96 2.57 -7.72
N SER A 40 13.49 1.76 -6.81
CA SER A 40 14.61 0.85 -7.11
C SER A 40 14.15 -0.36 -7.94
N PHE A 41 15.08 -1.23 -8.35
CA PHE A 41 14.72 -2.49 -9.01
C PHE A 41 13.81 -3.34 -8.11
N GLU A 42 14.18 -3.47 -6.84
CA GLU A 42 13.45 -4.26 -5.83
C GLU A 42 12.05 -3.72 -5.55
N ASP A 43 11.87 -2.38 -5.59
CA ASP A 43 10.56 -1.72 -5.46
C ASP A 43 9.63 -2.07 -6.64
N LEU A 44 10.20 -2.31 -7.82
CA LEU A 44 9.46 -2.60 -9.06
C LEU A 44 9.12 -4.09 -9.22
N VAL A 45 9.84 -4.99 -8.55
CA VAL A 45 9.50 -6.42 -8.51
C VAL A 45 8.15 -6.59 -7.83
N GLN A 46 7.20 -7.25 -8.50
CA GLN A 46 5.83 -7.48 -7.99
C GLN A 46 5.11 -6.23 -7.42
N TYR A 47 5.37 -5.04 -7.98
CA TYR A 47 4.79 -3.78 -7.48
C TYR A 47 5.00 -3.57 -5.97
N ASN A 48 6.14 -4.01 -5.45
CA ASN A 48 6.48 -3.91 -4.03
C ASN A 48 6.39 -2.48 -3.49
N ASP A 49 6.56 -1.47 -4.34
CA ASP A 49 6.40 -0.07 -3.96
C ASP A 49 5.00 0.24 -3.36
N GLY A 50 3.98 -0.52 -3.77
CA GLY A 50 2.63 -0.45 -3.18
C GLY A 50 2.59 -0.81 -1.69
N PHE A 51 3.54 -1.61 -1.20
CA PHE A 51 3.65 -1.97 0.22
C PHE A 51 4.15 -0.83 1.11
N LYS A 52 4.74 0.24 0.55
CA LYS A 52 5.18 1.41 1.34
C LYS A 52 4.02 2.11 2.05
N THR A 53 2.78 1.87 1.62
CA THR A 53 1.57 2.31 2.33
C THR A 53 1.39 1.66 3.70
N GLY A 54 2.02 0.51 3.96
CA GLY A 54 1.99 -0.19 5.25
C GLY A 54 0.70 -0.99 5.50
N LEU A 55 -0.09 -1.30 4.47
CA LEU A 55 -1.31 -2.13 4.58
C LEU A 55 -0.99 -3.63 4.71
N ILE A 56 -0.07 -3.98 5.61
CA ILE A 56 0.42 -5.35 5.83
C ILE A 56 0.33 -5.66 7.33
N GLY A 57 -0.11 -6.86 7.68
CA GLY A 57 -0.15 -7.34 9.07
C GLY A 57 -1.51 -7.91 9.44
N THR A 58 -1.88 -7.75 10.72
CA THR A 58 -3.18 -8.21 11.23
C THR A 58 -4.32 -7.31 10.75
N PRO A 59 -5.59 -7.78 10.78
CA PRO A 59 -6.73 -6.95 10.42
C PRO A 59 -6.80 -5.62 11.18
N GLU A 60 -6.45 -5.62 12.46
CA GLU A 60 -6.41 -4.43 13.33
C GLU A 60 -5.33 -3.46 12.88
N THR A 61 -4.13 -3.97 12.58
CA THR A 61 -3.00 -3.16 12.11
C THR A 61 -3.34 -2.48 10.78
N VAL A 62 -3.93 -3.24 9.85
CA VAL A 62 -4.37 -2.71 8.55
C VAL A 62 -5.49 -1.68 8.74
N ALA A 63 -6.46 -1.94 9.62
CA ALA A 63 -7.54 -1.00 9.91
C ALA A 63 -7.03 0.31 10.52
N ASP A 64 -6.12 0.24 11.49
CA ASP A 64 -5.46 1.42 12.07
C ASP A 64 -4.72 2.21 11.00
N ARG A 65 -3.96 1.51 10.14
CA ARG A 65 -3.22 2.17 9.06
C ARG A 65 -4.13 2.88 8.05
N ILE A 66 -5.28 2.28 7.71
CA ILE A 66 -6.30 2.93 6.85
C ILE A 66 -6.79 4.23 7.48
N ILE A 67 -7.02 4.24 8.80
CA ILE A 67 -7.47 5.44 9.52
C ILE A 67 -6.38 6.52 9.51
N GLU A 68 -5.11 6.15 9.75
CA GLU A 68 -3.98 7.08 9.66
C GLU A 68 -3.88 7.72 8.27
N LEU A 69 -3.94 6.91 7.20
CA LEU A 69 -3.89 7.40 5.83
C LEU A 69 -5.04 8.38 5.52
N ARG A 70 -6.24 8.12 6.08
CA ARG A 70 -7.38 9.04 5.96
C ARG A 70 -7.19 10.36 6.70
N GLN A 71 -6.64 10.31 7.91
CA GLN A 71 -6.31 11.52 8.67
C GLN A 71 -5.23 12.37 7.96
N LEU A 72 -4.35 11.74 7.17
CA LEU A 72 -3.41 12.42 6.27
C LEU A 72 -4.07 13.01 5.00
N GLY A 73 -5.38 12.84 4.82
CA GLY A 73 -6.16 13.42 3.72
C GLY A 73 -6.43 12.47 2.55
N MET A 74 -6.02 11.20 2.61
CA MET A 74 -6.34 10.23 1.56
C MET A 74 -7.82 9.86 1.60
N LYS A 75 -8.53 10.07 0.48
CA LYS A 75 -9.99 9.82 0.41
C LYS A 75 -10.33 8.43 -0.13
N VAL A 76 -9.46 7.88 -0.97
CA VAL A 76 -9.65 6.59 -1.65
C VAL A 76 -8.39 5.76 -1.47
N ILE A 77 -8.57 4.48 -1.16
CA ILE A 77 -7.52 3.47 -1.16
C ILE A 77 -7.95 2.40 -2.17
N LEU A 78 -7.12 2.19 -3.18
CA LEU A 78 -7.30 1.14 -4.18
C LEU A 78 -6.42 -0.06 -3.78
N CYS A 79 -7.02 -1.20 -3.50
CA CYS A 79 -6.31 -2.41 -3.08
C CYS A 79 -6.24 -3.44 -4.21
N GLY A 80 -5.07 -4.06 -4.40
CA GLY A 80 -4.88 -5.27 -5.19
C GLY A 80 -4.55 -6.45 -4.27
N PHE A 81 -5.07 -7.64 -4.59
CA PHE A 81 -4.86 -8.86 -3.80
C PHE A 81 -4.24 -9.95 -4.66
N LEU A 82 -3.13 -10.54 -4.20
CA LEU A 82 -2.46 -11.62 -4.92
C LEU A 82 -3.30 -12.91 -4.89
N HIS A 83 -3.82 -13.28 -3.73
CA HIS A 83 -4.73 -14.42 -3.57
C HIS A 83 -6.17 -13.94 -3.40
N TYR A 84 -6.74 -13.38 -4.47
CA TYR A 84 -8.05 -12.73 -4.42
C TYR A 84 -9.18 -13.59 -3.82
N ASN A 85 -9.15 -14.91 -4.00
CA ASN A 85 -10.18 -15.81 -3.45
C ASN A 85 -10.21 -15.86 -1.92
N THR A 86 -9.04 -15.71 -1.27
CA THR A 86 -8.90 -15.77 0.20
C THR A 86 -8.79 -14.39 0.80
N ASP A 87 -7.90 -13.56 0.24
CA ASP A 87 -7.47 -12.32 0.86
C ASP A 87 -8.53 -11.23 0.73
N LEU A 88 -9.23 -11.18 -0.41
CA LEU A 88 -10.34 -10.24 -0.60
C LEU A 88 -11.47 -10.53 0.39
N LYS A 89 -11.83 -11.80 0.56
CA LYS A 89 -12.86 -12.23 1.51
C LYS A 89 -12.42 -11.90 2.95
N ALA A 90 -11.21 -12.26 3.33
CA ALA A 90 -10.68 -11.95 4.66
C ALA A 90 -10.61 -10.44 4.94
N PHE A 91 -10.20 -9.64 3.95
CA PHE A 91 -10.19 -8.18 4.06
C PHE A 91 -11.61 -7.64 4.25
N GLY A 92 -12.57 -8.10 3.44
CA GLY A 92 -13.97 -7.69 3.53
C GLY A 92 -14.62 -8.06 4.87
N GLU A 93 -14.35 -9.27 5.37
CA GLU A 93 -14.96 -9.78 6.60
C GLU A 93 -14.27 -9.29 7.87
N LYS A 94 -12.96 -9.02 7.84
CA LYS A 94 -12.17 -8.73 9.05
C LYS A 94 -11.66 -7.30 9.13
N VAL A 95 -11.30 -6.67 8.00
CA VAL A 95 -10.71 -5.31 8.01
C VAL A 95 -11.79 -4.25 7.89
N ILE A 96 -12.70 -4.39 6.91
CA ILE A 96 -13.72 -3.37 6.64
C ILE A 96 -14.57 -3.05 7.89
N PRO A 97 -15.08 -4.03 8.67
CA PRO A 97 -15.85 -3.73 9.87
C PRO A 97 -15.07 -2.90 10.90
N LEU A 98 -13.79 -3.24 11.14
CA LEU A 98 -12.92 -2.52 12.06
C LEU A 98 -12.68 -1.07 11.60
N VAL A 99 -12.50 -0.85 10.29
CA VAL A 99 -12.38 0.50 9.73
C VAL A 99 -13.67 1.29 9.98
N ARG A 100 -14.84 0.69 9.75
CA ARG A 100 -16.14 1.36 9.96
C ARG A 100 -16.37 1.73 11.43
N GLU A 101 -16.00 0.86 12.35
CA GLU A 101 -16.06 1.14 13.79
C GLU A 101 -15.18 2.34 14.15
N LYS A 102 -13.93 2.35 13.68
CA LYS A 102 -12.99 3.45 13.94
C LYS A 102 -13.42 4.76 13.31
N GLU A 103 -14.00 4.74 12.11
CA GLU A 103 -14.60 5.92 11.47
C GLU A 103 -15.72 6.52 12.31
N GLU A 104 -16.60 5.67 12.85
CA GLU A 104 -17.70 6.12 13.71
C GLU A 104 -17.18 6.66 15.04
N ASP A 105 -16.15 6.05 15.59
CA ASP A 105 -15.50 6.54 16.80
C ASP A 105 -14.82 7.90 16.59
N LEU A 106 -14.16 8.12 15.45
CA LEU A 106 -13.65 9.44 15.07
C LEU A 106 -14.79 10.47 14.95
N ARG A 107 -15.93 10.08 14.38
CA ARG A 107 -17.12 10.95 14.27
C ARG A 107 -17.68 11.32 15.64
N LYS A 108 -17.58 10.40 16.62
CA LYS A 108 -17.93 10.63 18.03
C LYS A 108 -16.85 11.38 18.82
N GLY A 109 -15.77 11.81 18.17
CA GLY A 109 -14.70 12.59 18.79
C GLY A 109 -13.65 11.76 19.53
N LYS A 110 -13.62 10.43 19.38
CA LYS A 110 -12.47 9.64 19.82
C LYS A 110 -11.27 9.93 18.91
N SER A 111 -10.06 9.81 19.44
CA SER A 111 -8.82 10.00 18.68
C SER A 111 -8.08 8.68 18.53
N TYR A 112 -7.56 8.42 17.33
CA TYR A 112 -6.69 7.29 17.00
C TYR A 112 -5.34 7.83 16.50
N GLY A 113 -4.23 7.40 17.13
CA GLY A 113 -2.84 7.84 16.86
C GLY A 113 -2.44 9.18 17.53
N LYS A 114 -1.25 9.41 18.12
CA LYS A 114 -0.06 8.62 18.47
C LYS A 114 0.10 8.55 20.01
N LYS A 115 0.41 7.37 20.58
CA LYS A 115 1.31 7.30 21.75
C LYS A 115 2.68 7.79 21.27
N LYS A 116 3.30 8.74 21.98
CA LYS A 116 4.69 9.13 21.74
C LYS A 116 5.57 7.88 21.80
N SER A 117 6.29 7.59 20.73
CA SER A 117 7.49 6.75 20.82
C SER A 117 8.48 7.50 21.72
N ALA A 118 8.87 6.87 22.82
CA ALA A 118 10.06 7.22 23.59
C ALA A 118 11.32 6.84 22.81
#